data_AF-X1H8S8-F1
#
_entry.id   AF-X1H8S8-F1
#
_cell.length_a   1.000
_cell.length_b   1.000
_cell.length_c   1.000
_cell.angle_alpha   90.00
_cell.angle_beta   90.00
_cell.angle_gamma   90.00
#
_symmetry.space_group_name_H-M   'P 1'
#
loop_
_entity.id
_entity.type
_entity.pdbx_description
1 polymer ?
#
loop_
_entity_poly.entity_id
_entity_poly.type
_entity_poly.pdbx_seq_one_letter_code
_entity_poly.pdbx_strand_id
1 'polypeptide(L)' 'MKIRCLIIDDEPIARDVLREHISKLDDFEIAGEHENALEALS' A
#
# COMPACT_ATOMS: atom_id res chain seq x y z
N MET A 1 10.30 13.31 -7.55
CA MET A 1 10.55 12.02 -6.89
C MET A 1 9.29 11.65 -6.15
N LYS A 2 8.84 10.39 -6.25
CA LYS A 2 7.63 9.92 -5.55
C LYS A 2 7.99 9.37 -4.16
N ILE A 3 7.09 9.55 -3.20
CA ILE A 3 7.14 8.94 -1.88
C ILE A 3 6.77 7.47 -2.05
N ARG A 4 7.71 6.58 -1.74
CA ARG A 4 7.46 5.14 -1.73
C ARG A 4 6.74 4.75 -0.44
N CYS A 5 5.64 4.03 -0.55
CA CYS A 5 4.86 3.56 0.58
C CYS A 5 4.51 2.07 0.46
N LEU A 6 4.18 1.45 1.58
CA LEU A 6 3.63 0.09 1.66
C LEU A 6 2.19 0.16 2.16
N ILE A 7 1.33 -0.73 1.68
CA ILE A 7 -0.01 -0.93 2.23
C ILE A 7 0.02 -2.18 3.11
N ILE A 8 -0.47 -2.08 4.34
CA ILE A 8 -0.51 -3.20 5.29
C ILE A 8 -1.91 -3.26 5.88
N ASP A 9 -2.65 -4.31 5.54
CA ASP A 9 -4.02 -4.54 6.02
C ASP A 9 -4.40 -6.01 5.77
N ASP A 10 -5.01 -6.67 6.75
CA ASP A 10 -5.39 -8.09 6.69
C ASP A 10 -6.63 -8.32 5.81
N GLU A 11 -7.44 -7.29 5.54
CA GLU A 11 -8.57 -7.38 4.63
C GLU A 11 -8.21 -7.00 3.17
N PRO A 12 -8.37 -7.92 2.19
CA PRO A 12 -8.08 -7.61 0.79
C PRO A 12 -8.84 -6.39 0.23
N ILE A 13 -10.09 -6.20 0.66
CA ILE A 13 -10.92 -5.07 0.21
C ILE A 13 -10.38 -3.72 0.69
N ALA A 14 -9.78 -3.66 1.88
CA ALA A 14 -9.20 -2.43 2.39
C ALA A 14 -7.95 -2.05 1.57
N ARG A 15 -7.12 -3.04 1.21
CA ARG A 15 -5.98 -2.83 0.31
C ARG A 15 -6.41 -2.32 -1.05
N ASP A 16 -7.47 -2.89 -1.63
CA ASP A 16 -8.04 -2.41 -2.90
C ASP A 16 -8.50 -0.95 -2.84
N VAL A 17 -9.19 -0.56 -1.77
CA VAL A 17 -9.63 0.83 -1.54
C VAL A 17 -8.44 1.78 -1.39
N LEU A 18 -7.43 1.38 -0.61
CA LEU A 18 -6.22 2.18 -0.42
C LEU A 18 -5.43 2.35 -1.72
N ARG A 19 -5.28 1.27 -2.50
CA ARG A 19 -4.63 1.29 -3.82
C ARG A 19 -5.35 2.22 -4.79
N GLU A 20 -6.68 2.17 -4.84
CA GLU A 20 -7.52 3.09 -5.63
C GLU A 20 -7.41 4.55 -5.18
N HIS A 21 -7.26 4.79 -3.88
CA HIS A 21 -7.10 6.13 -3.35
C HIS A 21 -5.70 6.70 -3.65
N ILE A 22 -4.65 5.92 -3.38
CA ILE A 22 -3.26 6.30 -3.58
C ILE A 22 -2.94 6.48 -5.07
N SER A 23 -3.58 5.73 -5.98
CA SER A 23 -3.38 5.91 -7.42
C SER A 23 -3.79 7.28 -7.95
N LYS A 24 -4.63 8.02 -7.20
CA LYS A 24 -5.05 9.39 -7.50
C LYS A 24 -4.07 10.45 -6.96
N LEU A 25 -3.04 10.03 -6.23
CA LEU A 25 -2.02 10.89 -5.64
C LEU A 25 -0.71 10.74 -6.42
N ASP A 26 -0.38 11.73 -7.26
CA ASP A 26 0.79 11.68 -8.13
C ASP A 26 2.12 11.60 -7.37
N ASP A 27 2.13 12.08 -6.13
CA ASP A 27 3.30 12.11 -5.25
C ASP A 27 3.67 10.74 -4.68
N PHE A 28 2.84 9.70 -4.82
CA PHE A 28 3.05 8.39 -4.20
C PHE A 28 3.32 7.28 -5.20
N GLU A 29 4.07 6.28 -4.73
CA GLU A 29 4.36 5.02 -5.42
C GLU A 29 4.21 3.86 -4.43
N ILE A 30 3.28 2.93 -4.72
CA ILE A 30 3.09 1.73 -3.90
C ILE A 30 4.23 0.76 -4.19
N ALA A 31 5.06 0.49 -3.19
CA ALA A 31 6.22 -0.39 -3.28
C ALA A 31 5.91 -1.84 -2.89
N GLY A 32 4.73 -2.11 -2.33
CA GLY A 32 4.31 -3.44 -1.87
C GLY A 32 3.02 -3.40 -1.05
N GLU A 33 2.40 -4.56 -0.91
CA GLU A 33 1.17 -4.80 -0.15
C GLU A 33 1.32 -6.09 0.67
N HIS A 34 0.93 -6.06 1.95
CA HIS A 34 1.11 -7.17 2.89
C HIS A 34 -0.12 -7.34 3.79
N GLU A 35 -0.35 -8.55 4.30
CA GLU A 35 -1.48 -8.82 5.21
C GLU A 35 -1.17 -8.41 6.65
N ASN A 36 0.11 -8.27 7.00
CA ASN A 36 0.53 -7.90 8.34
C ASN A 36 1.93 -7.26 8.35
N ALA A 37 2.30 -6.68 9.50
CA ALA A 37 3.57 -5.98 9.67
C ALA A 37 4.80 -6.89 9.58
N LEU A 38 4.67 -8.19 9.89
CA LEU A 38 5.80 -9.12 9.84
C LEU A 38 6.18 -9.45 8.39
N GLU A 39 5.19 -9.67 7.53
CA GLU A 39 5.41 -9.86 6.08
C GLU A 39 6.05 -8.64 5.42
N ALA A 40 5.75 -7.43 5.90
CA ALA A 40 6.34 -6.21 5.37
C ALA A 40 7.84 -6.02 5.72
N LEU A 41 8.38 -6.83 6.65
CA LEU A 41 9.77 -6.77 7.08
C LEU A 41 10.70 -7.75 6.34
N SER A 42 10.16 -8.67 5.54
CA SER A 42 10.91 -9.68 4.77
C SER A 42 11.19 -9.24 3.34
#